data_AF-A0AAN4YL56-F1
#
_entry.id   AF-A0AAN4YL56-F1
#
_cell.length_a   1.000
_cell.length_b   1.000
_cell.length_c   1.000
_cell.angle_alpha   90.00
_cell.angle_beta   90.00
_cell.angle_gamma   90.00
#
_symmetry.space_group_name_H-M   'P 1'
#
loop_
_entity.id
_entity.type
_entity.pdbx_description
1 polymer ?
#
loop_
_entity_poly.entity_id
_entity_poly.type
_entity_poly.pdbx_seq_one_letter_code
_entity_poly.pdbx_strand_id
1 'polypeptide(L)'
;MVRYWPHLPDTRGIECPGEFTDAELKGFAEKGQMLFDLNKLVNYWRDEISINEDGWVSNDLYEDAVRKAAQRKESLVEAAEGDEQDIRLLKEGGMFRDREEID
;
A
#
# COMPACT_ATOMS: atom_id res chain seq x y z
N MET A 1 -7.90 3.58 -19.59
CA MET A 1 -7.05 4.66 -20.15
C MET A 1 -7.41 4.99 -21.60
N VAL A 2 -7.43 4.02 -22.52
CA VAL A 2 -7.84 4.22 -23.94
C VAL A 2 -9.21 4.88 -24.08
N ARG A 3 -10.19 4.46 -23.25
CA ARG A 3 -11.54 5.06 -23.24
C ARG A 3 -11.57 6.55 -22.89
N TYR A 4 -10.54 7.06 -22.21
CA TYR A 4 -10.44 8.47 -21.82
C TYR A 4 -9.58 9.29 -22.79
N TRP A 5 -8.91 8.64 -23.76
CA TRP A 5 -8.08 9.31 -24.75
C TRP A 5 -8.79 10.46 -25.49
N PRO A 6 -10.06 10.33 -25.93
CA PRO A 6 -10.76 11.41 -26.61
C PRO A 6 -11.03 12.65 -25.74
N HIS A 7 -10.85 12.54 -24.41
CA HIS A 7 -11.06 13.63 -23.46
C HIS A 7 -9.79 14.38 -23.09
N LEU A 8 -8.62 13.93 -23.55
CA LEU A 8 -7.36 14.62 -23.33
C LEU A 8 -7.22 15.83 -24.30
N PRO A 9 -6.47 16.88 -23.90
CA PRO A 9 -6.13 17.96 -24.81
C PRO A 9 -5.37 17.43 -26.03
N ASP A 10 -5.61 18.03 -27.20
CA ASP A 10 -4.85 17.77 -28.43
C ASP A 10 -4.88 16.33 -28.98
N THR A 11 -5.85 15.49 -28.57
CA THR A 11 -6.01 14.12 -29.08
C THR A 11 -7.14 13.95 -30.11
N ARG A 12 -7.84 15.03 -30.47
CA ARG A 12 -8.96 14.98 -31.42
C ARG A 12 -8.49 14.50 -32.80
N GLY A 13 -9.04 13.36 -33.24
CA GLY A 13 -8.69 12.74 -34.52
C GLY A 13 -7.35 12.00 -34.52
N ILE A 14 -6.69 11.89 -33.37
CA ILE A 14 -5.47 11.10 -33.20
C ILE A 14 -5.87 9.79 -32.50
N GLU A 15 -5.51 8.65 -33.08
CA GLU A 15 -5.71 7.35 -32.43
C GLU A 15 -4.86 7.22 -31.17
N CYS A 16 -5.37 6.53 -30.16
CA CYS A 16 -4.62 6.31 -28.93
C CYS A 16 -3.45 5.36 -29.23
N PRO A 17 -2.19 5.74 -28.93
CA PRO A 17 -1.05 4.86 -29.16
C PRO A 17 -1.00 3.69 -28.18
N GLY A 18 -1.77 3.76 -27.09
CA GLY A 18 -1.90 2.67 -26.12
C GLY A 18 -2.97 1.70 -26.55
N GLU A 19 -2.57 0.51 -26.97
CA GLU A 19 -3.45 -0.64 -27.12
C GLU A 19 -3.18 -1.63 -26.00
N PHE A 20 -4.24 -2.19 -25.43
CA PHE A 20 -4.13 -3.23 -24.41
C PHE A 20 -4.96 -4.43 -24.87
N THR A 21 -4.38 -5.60 -24.74
CA THR A 21 -5.07 -6.87 -24.95
C THR A 21 -6.12 -7.10 -23.86
N ASP A 22 -7.14 -7.90 -24.17
CA ASP A 22 -8.16 -8.29 -23.17
C ASP A 22 -7.54 -8.98 -21.94
N ALA A 23 -6.45 -9.73 -22.16
CA ALA A 23 -5.69 -10.36 -21.09
C ALA A 23 -5.03 -9.33 -20.15
N GLU A 24 -4.44 -8.26 -20.69
CA GLU A 24 -3.86 -7.17 -19.90
C GLU A 24 -4.93 -6.39 -19.15
N LEU A 25 -6.07 -6.10 -19.78
CA LEU A 25 -7.19 -5.42 -19.13
C LEU A 25 -7.75 -6.23 -17.96
N LYS A 26 -7.90 -7.55 -18.14
CA LYS A 26 -8.33 -8.46 -17.08
C LYS A 26 -7.31 -8.52 -15.95
N GLY A 27 -6.03 -8.71 -16.28
CA GLY A 27 -4.96 -8.75 -15.27
C GLY A 27 -4.82 -7.43 -14.51
N PHE A 28 -5.07 -6.29 -15.16
CA PHE A 28 -5.13 -4.99 -14.50
C PHE A 28 -6.31 -4.89 -13.54
N ALA A 29 -7.49 -5.35 -13.94
CA ALA A 29 -8.67 -5.32 -13.07
C ALA A 29 -8.49 -6.18 -11.81
N GLU A 30 -7.93 -7.39 -11.95
CA GLU A 30 -7.64 -8.29 -10.83
C GLU A 30 -6.60 -7.69 -9.87
N LYS A 31 -5.48 -7.18 -10.40
CA LYS A 31 -4.46 -6.50 -9.60
C LYS A 31 -5.00 -5.23 -8.95
N GLY A 32 -5.82 -4.46 -9.65
CA GLY A 32 -6.45 -3.25 -9.14
C GLY A 32 -7.37 -3.53 -7.96
N GLN A 33 -8.19 -4.58 -8.04
CA GLN A 33 -9.05 -5.00 -6.93
C GLN A 33 -8.21 -5.43 -5.72
N MET A 34 -7.17 -6.25 -5.95
CA MET A 34 -6.25 -6.67 -4.89
C MET A 34 -5.58 -5.46 -4.21
N LEU A 35 -5.06 -4.50 -4.98
CA LEU A 35 -4.46 -3.28 -4.45
C LEU A 35 -5.46 -2.44 -3.63
N PHE A 36 -6.70 -2.34 -4.09
CA PHE A 36 -7.76 -1.64 -3.36
C PHE A 36 -8.05 -2.30 -2.00
N ASP A 37 -8.11 -3.63 -1.97
CA ASP A 37 -8.36 -4.36 -0.72
C ASP A 37 -7.16 -4.31 0.23
N LEU A 38 -5.93 -4.35 -0.29
CA LEU A 38 -4.72 -4.14 0.51
C LEU A 38 -4.68 -2.72 1.11
N ASN A 39 -5.09 -1.70 0.36
CA ASN A 39 -5.17 -0.33 0.90
C ASN A 39 -6.14 -0.22 2.07
N LYS A 40 -7.29 -0.90 2.02
CA LYS A 40 -8.23 -0.94 3.17
C LYS A 40 -7.57 -1.54 4.40
N LEU A 41 -6.83 -2.64 4.21
CA LEU A 41 -6.14 -3.33 5.30
C LEU A 41 -5.05 -2.45 5.94
N VAL A 42 -4.24 -1.79 5.10
CA VAL A 42 -3.20 -0.86 5.59
C VAL A 42 -3.82 0.33 6.32
N ASN A 43 -4.90 0.91 5.79
CA ASN A 43 -5.60 2.02 6.46
C ASN A 43 -6.21 1.58 7.81
N TYR A 44 -6.78 0.38 7.87
CA TYR A 44 -7.26 -0.17 9.14
C TYR A 44 -6.12 -0.27 10.17
N TRP A 45 -4.93 -0.70 9.78
CA TRP A 45 -3.77 -0.72 10.70
C TRP A 45 -3.29 0.68 11.08
N ARG A 46 -3.34 1.65 10.16
CA ARG A 46 -3.00 3.06 10.45
C ARG A 46 -3.90 3.63 11.54
N ASP A 47 -5.21 3.38 11.45
CA ASP A 47 -6.18 3.79 12.46
C ASP A 47 -5.90 3.11 13.82
N GLU A 48 -5.62 1.80 13.80
CA GLU A 48 -5.28 1.02 15.00
C GLU A 48 -4.01 1.57 15.71
N ILE A 49 -2.99 1.93 14.93
CA ILE A 49 -1.71 2.47 15.40
C ILE A 49 -1.80 3.99 15.69
N SER A 50 -2.86 4.65 15.21
CA SER A 50 -3.12 6.09 15.38
C SER A 50 -2.10 6.99 14.65
N ILE A 51 -1.72 6.60 13.43
CA ILE A 51 -0.90 7.39 12.50
C ILE A 51 -1.76 7.98 11.39
N ASN A 52 -1.40 9.18 10.92
CA ASN A 52 -2.08 9.77 9.77
C ASN A 52 -1.62 9.15 8.43
N GLU A 53 -2.16 9.60 7.30
CA GLU A 53 -1.84 9.08 5.97
C GLU A 53 -0.35 9.19 5.61
N ASP A 54 0.29 10.25 6.13
CA ASP A 54 1.70 10.55 5.94
C ASP A 54 2.61 9.80 6.93
N GLY A 55 2.05 9.07 7.90
CA GLY A 55 2.78 8.31 8.91
C GLY A 55 3.19 9.10 10.15
N TRP A 56 2.70 10.33 10.31
CA TRP A 56 2.96 11.15 11.51
C TRP A 56 2.02 10.79 12.65
N VAL A 57 2.51 10.96 13.87
CA VAL A 57 1.78 10.85 15.13
C VAL A 57 2.07 12.07 16.01
N SER A 58 1.10 12.50 16.81
CA SER A 58 1.34 13.54 17.82
C SER A 58 2.29 13.03 18.90
N ASN A 59 3.16 13.90 19.41
CA ASN A 59 4.13 13.56 20.45
C ASN A 59 3.51 12.82 21.65
N ASP A 60 2.33 13.25 22.12
CA ASP A 60 1.65 12.64 23.27
C ASP A 60 1.19 11.19 23.04
N LEU A 61 1.07 10.77 21.77
CA LEU A 61 0.64 9.43 21.36
C LEU A 61 1.81 8.59 20.81
N TYR A 62 3.02 9.15 20.73
CA TYR A 62 4.15 8.49 20.09
C TYR A 62 4.47 7.13 20.72
N GLU A 63 4.66 7.09 22.04
CA GLU A 63 4.96 5.84 22.77
C GLU A 63 3.86 4.78 22.61
N ASP A 64 2.59 5.20 22.60
CA ASP A 64 1.46 4.29 22.36
C ASP A 64 1.46 3.74 20.93
N ALA A 65 1.72 4.59 19.94
CA ALA A 65 1.78 4.21 18.54
C ALA A 65 2.95 3.26 18.27
N VAL A 66 4.12 3.51 18.84
CA VAL A 66 5.29 2.61 18.76
C VAL A 66 4.94 1.24 19.34
N ARG A 67 4.32 1.21 20.53
CA ARG A 67 3.88 -0.04 21.16
C ARG A 67 2.87 -0.79 20.30
N LYS A 68 1.85 -0.12 19.79
CA LYS A 68 0.81 -0.71 18.92
C LYS A 68 1.40 -1.24 17.61
N ALA A 69 2.32 -0.50 16.99
CA ALA A 69 3.01 -0.92 15.79
C ALA A 69 3.83 -2.20 16.03
N ALA A 70 4.55 -2.28 17.16
CA ALA A 70 5.31 -3.47 17.54
C ALA A 70 4.39 -4.68 17.76
N GLN A 71 3.29 -4.52 18.52
CA GLN A 71 2.30 -5.58 18.75
C GLN A 71 1.65 -6.07 17.46
N ARG A 72 1.30 -5.15 16.56
CA ARG A 72 0.74 -5.49 15.24
C ARG A 72 1.73 -6.28 14.40
N LYS A 73 3.00 -5.84 14.36
CA LYS A 73 4.07 -6.51 13.63
C LYS A 73 4.27 -7.93 14.14
N GLU A 74 4.31 -8.11 15.46
CA GLU A 74 4.47 -9.42 16.11
C GLU A 74 3.31 -10.35 15.72
N SER A 75 2.06 -9.89 15.83
CA SER A 75 0.89 -10.67 15.43
C SER A 75 0.91 -11.09 13.96
N LEU A 76 1.41 -10.23 13.06
CA LEU A 76 1.56 -10.57 11.64
C LEU A 76 2.70 -11.58 11.39
N VAL A 77 3.80 -11.48 12.13
CA VAL A 77 4.91 -12.43 12.05
C VAL A 77 4.49 -13.81 12.55
N GLU A 78 3.73 -13.87 13.65
CA GLU A 78 3.13 -15.12 14.15
C GLU A 78 2.18 -15.73 13.11
N ALA A 79 1.34 -14.92 12.46
CA ALA A 79 0.44 -15.39 11.42
C ALA A 79 1.18 -15.89 10.15
N ALA A 80 2.41 -15.45 9.93
CA ALA A 80 3.28 -15.85 8.82
C ALA A 80 4.23 -17.01 9.19
N GLU A 81 3.98 -17.73 10.29
CA GLU A 81 4.83 -18.83 10.74
C GLU A 81 5.08 -19.85 9.61
N GLY A 82 6.35 -20.12 9.32
CA GLY A 82 6.78 -21.01 8.24
C GLY A 82 6.98 -20.36 6.88
N ASP A 83 6.63 -19.08 6.71
CA ASP A 83 6.91 -18.30 5.49
C ASP A 83 8.03 -17.28 5.75
N GLU A 84 9.27 -17.69 5.51
CA GLU A 84 10.45 -16.84 5.72
C GLU A 84 10.43 -15.58 4.85
N GLN A 85 9.80 -15.63 3.67
CA GLN A 85 9.73 -14.49 2.77
C GLN A 85 8.78 -13.43 3.32
N ASP A 86 7.60 -13.84 3.76
CA ASP A 86 6.62 -12.93 4.35
C ASP A 86 7.14 -12.34 5.66
N ILE A 87 7.78 -13.14 6.52
CA ILE A 87 8.43 -12.65 7.74
C ILE A 87 9.51 -11.62 7.42
N ARG A 88 10.33 -11.83 6.37
CA ARG A 88 11.34 -10.86 5.94
C ARG A 88 10.69 -9.55 5.48
N LEU A 89 9.63 -9.64 4.67
CA LEU A 89 8.89 -8.47 4.18
C LEU A 89 8.23 -7.68 5.32
N LEU A 90 7.68 -8.35 6.34
CA LEU A 90 7.13 -7.69 7.53
C LEU A 90 8.22 -6.99 8.37
N LYS A 91 9.43 -7.54 8.41
CA LYS A 91 10.56 -6.95 9.14
C LYS A 91 11.15 -5.72 8.44
N GLU A 92 11.29 -5.78 7.12
CA GLU A 92 11.91 -4.74 6.28
C GLU A 92 10.91 -3.73 5.70
N GLY A 93 9.62 -4.03 5.76
CA GLY A 93 8.54 -3.25 5.16
C GLY A 93 8.27 -1.92 5.86
N GLY A 94 7.90 -0.90 5.06
CA GLY A 94 7.90 0.50 5.47
C GLY A 94 7.05 0.85 6.70
N MET A 95 5.86 0.26 6.86
CA MET A 95 4.96 0.60 7.97
C MET A 95 5.51 0.21 9.36
N PHE A 96 6.29 -0.87 9.43
CA PHE A 96 6.84 -1.41 10.67
C PHE A 96 8.37 -1.27 10.77
N ARG A 97 8.95 -0.51 9.85
CA ARG A 97 10.38 -0.26 9.80
C ARG A 97 10.67 1.03 10.54
N ASP A 98 11.17 0.86 11.75
CA ASP A 98 11.80 1.95 12.47
C ASP A 98 13.18 2.22 11.86
N ARG A 99 13.48 3.48 11.57
CA ARG A 99 14.80 3.93 11.12
C ARG A 99 15.02 5.35 11.61
N GLU A 100 16.24 5.67 12.02
CA GLU A 100 16.64 7.06 12.18
C GLU A 100 16.54 7.76 10.82
N GLU A 101 15.97 8.96 10.80
CA GLU A 101 16.10 9.86 9.66
C GLU A 101 17.58 10.22 9.54
N ILE A 102 18.16 9.99 8.36
CA ILE A 102 19.54 10.39 8.07
C ILE A 102 19.46 11.85 7.63
N ASP A 103 20.08 12.73 8.42
CA ASP A 103 20.25 14.17 8.12
C ASP A 103 20.99 14.41 6.78
#